data_AF-A0A938MNP5-F1
#
_entry.id   AF-A0A938MNP5-F1
#
_cell.length_a   1.000
_cell.length_b   1.000
_cell.length_c   1.000
_cell.angle_alpha   90.00
_cell.angle_beta   90.00
_cell.angle_gamma   90.00
#
_symmetry.space_group_name_H-M   'P 1'
#
loop_
_entity.id
_entity.type
_entity.pdbx_description
1 polymer ?
#
loop_
_entity_poly.entity_id
_entity_poly.type
_entity_poly.pdbx_seq_one_letter_code
_entity_poly.pdbx_strand_id
1 'polypeptide(L)'
;DVNAAGVAYVAHFRTKAIASPLLTDWTAVKRDPRHNTARADGFLAGRLHDGYSVYDVPPTGLDWRNSPLSCCTRFPILGPLRWAIHHTQDPKYVRFVVDHILGYMRAYPIEDFVGQSTRTGWTSHTVVAKPWYWCMIPERLTELSETVSLIRPARGITDDELLAILHRMYQETGYLRTEIKPWVDRRHNGGCAMIEAMAQSCAILGDFPAAREWLDYDAQLAAQYIDQAFYPDGMCVELTVAYSMAVSAVAQRLAYALREQEAIRARRSKVEALVTCMVALSDPTGWLPSFGDLYAGKVASGVFPPVLDWLDAPWARTVIRGGDGPQPPCTVWPQPSQE
;
A
#
# COMPACT_ATOMS: atom_id res chain seq x y z
N ASP A 1 -2.86 32.16 -17.82
CA ASP A 1 -2.16 31.20 -18.69
C ASP A 1 -2.15 29.85 -17.99
N VAL A 2 -2.86 28.86 -18.55
CA VAL A 2 -3.02 27.52 -17.94
C VAL A 2 -1.73 26.70 -18.07
N ASN A 3 -1.00 26.85 -19.18
CA ASN A 3 0.24 26.11 -19.42
C ASN A 3 1.33 26.58 -18.45
N ALA A 4 1.47 27.89 -18.29
CA ALA A 4 2.40 28.46 -17.30
C ALA A 4 2.07 28.01 -15.87
N ALA A 5 0.78 27.92 -15.52
CA ALA A 5 0.34 27.42 -14.22
C ALA A 5 0.69 25.94 -14.03
N GLY A 6 0.52 25.11 -15.05
CA GLY A 6 0.90 23.69 -15.04
C GLY A 6 2.40 23.50 -14.80
N VAL A 7 3.25 24.21 -15.54
CA VAL A 7 4.71 24.19 -15.36
C VAL A 7 5.11 24.63 -13.96
N ALA A 8 4.52 25.72 -13.45
CA ALA A 8 4.80 26.21 -12.10
C ALA A 8 4.38 25.19 -11.02
N TYR A 9 3.22 24.56 -11.18
CA TYR A 9 2.78 23.51 -10.27
C TYR A 9 3.70 22.29 -10.30
N VAL A 10 4.17 21.85 -11.46
CA VAL A 10 5.13 20.75 -11.56
C VAL A 10 6.44 21.10 -10.86
N ALA A 11 6.99 22.30 -11.11
CA ALA A 11 8.21 22.73 -10.46
C ALA A 11 8.10 22.69 -8.91
N HIS A 12 6.95 23.13 -8.38
CA HIS A 12 6.61 22.97 -6.97
C HIS A 12 6.55 21.48 -6.57
N PHE A 13 5.76 20.67 -7.29
CA PHE A 13 5.55 19.26 -6.98
C PHE A 13 6.84 18.43 -6.93
N ARG A 14 7.79 18.71 -7.84
CA ARG A 14 9.10 18.03 -7.88
C ARG A 14 9.92 18.21 -6.61
N THR A 15 9.73 19.33 -5.91
CA THR A 15 10.54 19.74 -4.76
C THR A 15 9.79 19.69 -3.44
N LYS A 16 8.45 19.60 -3.46
CA LYS A 16 7.65 19.56 -2.24
C LYS A 16 8.03 18.37 -1.36
N ALA A 17 7.96 18.58 -0.05
CA ALA A 17 8.11 17.49 0.91
C ALA A 17 6.86 16.60 0.85
N ILE A 18 7.08 15.28 0.82
CA ILE A 18 6.02 14.29 0.97
C ILE A 18 6.44 13.42 2.15
N ALA A 19 5.85 13.69 3.31
CA ALA A 19 6.11 12.94 4.53
C ALA A 19 4.85 12.15 4.89
N SER A 20 4.90 10.85 4.73
CA SER A 20 3.83 9.94 5.14
C SER A 20 4.44 8.63 5.64
N PRO A 21 4.00 8.09 6.78
CA PRO A 21 4.44 6.76 7.23
C PRO A 21 3.91 5.62 6.35
N LEU A 22 3.05 5.93 5.36
CA LEU A 22 2.53 4.99 4.38
C LEU A 22 3.39 4.91 3.11
N LEU A 23 4.39 5.78 2.96
CA LEU A 23 5.27 5.82 1.79
C LEU A 23 6.72 5.57 2.21
N THR A 24 7.50 5.00 1.30
CA THR A 24 8.94 4.84 1.51
C THR A 24 9.62 6.21 1.57
N ASP A 25 10.34 6.47 2.66
CA ASP A 25 11.29 7.58 2.73
C ASP A 25 12.60 7.18 2.02
N TRP A 26 12.62 7.38 0.71
CA TRP A 26 13.79 7.10 -0.13
C TRP A 26 15.05 7.88 0.27
N THR A 27 14.92 8.96 1.05
CA THR A 27 16.08 9.71 1.56
C THR A 27 16.74 9.01 2.75
N ALA A 28 15.97 8.26 3.53
CA ALA A 28 16.46 7.44 4.63
C ALA A 28 17.03 6.08 4.16
N VAL A 29 16.67 5.63 2.95
CA VAL A 29 17.17 4.37 2.39
C VAL A 29 18.60 4.56 1.86
N LYS A 30 19.58 3.94 2.53
CA LYS A 30 20.97 3.93 2.07
C LYS A 30 21.09 3.24 0.70
N ARG A 31 21.83 3.86 -0.22
CA ARG A 31 22.13 3.25 -1.53
C ARG A 31 23.12 2.09 -1.39
N ASP A 32 22.89 1.02 -2.14
CA ASP A 32 23.80 -0.10 -2.30
C ASP A 32 24.35 -0.11 -3.74
N PRO A 33 25.65 0.17 -3.94
CA PRO A 33 26.26 0.12 -5.27
C PRO A 33 26.35 -1.30 -5.84
N ARG A 34 26.08 -2.34 -5.05
CA ARG A 34 26.06 -3.74 -5.48
C ARG A 34 24.65 -4.30 -5.61
N HIS A 35 23.64 -3.43 -5.63
CA HIS A 35 22.25 -3.85 -5.81
C HIS A 35 22.10 -4.68 -7.09
N ASN A 36 21.49 -5.86 -6.98
CA ASN A 36 21.29 -6.75 -8.12
C ASN A 36 20.14 -6.24 -9.01
N THR A 37 20.46 -5.78 -10.22
CA THR A 37 19.48 -5.26 -11.18
C THR A 37 18.95 -6.31 -12.16
N ALA A 38 19.39 -7.56 -12.11
CA ALA A 38 19.08 -8.57 -13.14
C ALA A 38 17.58 -8.71 -13.42
N ARG A 39 16.73 -8.61 -12.38
CA ARG A 39 15.27 -8.64 -12.54
C ARG A 39 14.74 -7.41 -13.27
N ALA A 40 15.20 -6.22 -12.89
CA ALA A 40 14.83 -4.97 -13.55
C ALA A 40 15.31 -4.94 -15.01
N ASP A 41 16.54 -5.38 -15.27
CA ASP A 41 17.08 -5.49 -16.63
C ASP A 41 16.29 -6.50 -17.48
N GLY A 42 15.84 -7.61 -16.88
CA GLY A 42 14.94 -8.57 -17.54
C GLY A 42 13.60 -7.95 -17.95
N PHE A 43 13.02 -7.06 -17.13
CA PHE A 43 11.81 -6.33 -17.48
C PHE A 43 12.02 -5.37 -18.66
N LEU A 44 13.14 -4.66 -18.66
CA LEU A 44 13.53 -3.79 -19.78
C LEU A 44 13.74 -4.58 -21.08
N ALA A 45 14.17 -5.84 -20.98
CA ALA A 45 14.29 -6.77 -22.10
C ALA A 45 12.97 -7.43 -22.52
N GLY A 46 11.84 -7.06 -21.91
CA GLY A 46 10.49 -7.54 -22.28
C GLY A 46 10.00 -8.76 -21.50
N ARG A 47 10.79 -9.36 -20.60
CA ARG A 47 10.37 -10.53 -19.81
C ARG A 47 9.61 -10.11 -18.56
N LEU A 48 8.32 -9.83 -18.69
CA LEU A 48 7.48 -9.36 -17.59
C LEU A 48 6.95 -10.52 -16.72
N HIS A 49 6.75 -10.24 -15.43
CA HIS A 49 6.16 -11.17 -14.46
C HIS A 49 5.17 -10.41 -13.57
N ASP A 50 3.94 -10.90 -13.45
CA ASP A 50 2.87 -10.19 -12.71
C ASP A 50 2.51 -10.76 -11.34
N GLY A 51 3.17 -11.84 -10.93
CA GLY A 51 2.87 -12.58 -9.71
C GLY A 51 2.36 -13.99 -10.00
N TYR A 52 1.72 -14.18 -11.16
CA TYR A 52 1.03 -15.41 -11.56
C TYR A 52 1.54 -15.95 -12.89
N SER A 53 1.85 -15.06 -13.82
CA SER A 53 2.25 -15.35 -15.19
C SER A 53 3.58 -14.67 -15.52
N VAL A 54 4.35 -15.33 -16.39
CA VAL A 54 5.49 -14.74 -17.09
C VAL A 54 5.10 -14.55 -18.54
N TYR A 55 5.48 -13.42 -19.12
CA TYR A 55 5.22 -13.12 -20.51
C TYR A 55 6.41 -12.41 -21.16
N ASP A 56 6.88 -12.96 -22.27
CA ASP A 56 7.86 -12.33 -23.13
C ASP A 56 7.13 -11.39 -24.10
N VAL A 57 7.20 -10.10 -23.79
CA VAL A 57 6.54 -9.04 -24.54
C VAL A 57 7.18 -8.92 -25.93
N PRO A 58 6.38 -8.94 -27.02
CA PRO A 58 6.93 -8.82 -28.36
C PRO A 58 7.55 -7.43 -28.58
N PRO A 59 8.45 -7.26 -29.57
CA PRO A 59 9.05 -5.96 -29.87
C PRO A 59 8.05 -4.86 -30.23
N THR A 60 6.83 -5.23 -30.63
CA THR A 60 5.71 -4.30 -30.88
C THR A 60 5.09 -3.71 -29.61
N GLY A 61 5.50 -4.17 -28.43
CA GLY A 61 5.04 -3.70 -27.13
C GLY A 61 4.00 -4.60 -26.47
N LEU A 62 3.67 -4.27 -25.22
CA LEU A 62 2.68 -4.98 -24.41
C LEU A 62 1.26 -4.66 -24.88
N ASP A 63 0.51 -5.69 -25.31
CA ASP A 63 -0.95 -5.58 -25.43
C ASP A 63 -1.59 -5.68 -24.04
N TRP A 64 -1.87 -4.52 -23.46
CA TRP A 64 -2.52 -4.39 -22.16
C TRP A 64 -3.87 -5.11 -22.06
N ARG A 65 -4.59 -5.27 -23.18
CA ARG A 65 -5.94 -5.85 -23.20
C ARG A 65 -5.95 -7.36 -23.40
N ASN A 66 -4.95 -7.90 -24.11
CA ASN A 66 -4.92 -9.31 -24.50
C ASN A 66 -3.64 -10.07 -24.08
N SER A 67 -2.75 -9.46 -23.29
CA SER A 67 -1.60 -10.20 -22.73
C SER A 67 -2.04 -11.28 -21.73
N PRO A 68 -1.25 -12.35 -21.54
CA PRO A 68 -1.55 -13.40 -20.56
C PRO A 68 -1.24 -13.00 -19.10
N LEU A 69 -0.86 -11.74 -18.85
CA LEU A 69 -0.56 -11.20 -17.53
C LEU A 69 -1.86 -10.76 -16.84
N SER A 70 -2.45 -11.65 -16.05
CA SER A 70 -3.73 -11.43 -15.34
C SER A 70 -3.75 -10.17 -14.47
N CYS A 71 -2.60 -9.77 -13.91
CA CYS A 71 -2.45 -8.68 -12.94
C CYS A 71 -1.56 -7.53 -13.45
N CYS A 72 -1.32 -7.40 -14.76
CA CYS A 72 -0.45 -6.36 -15.30
C CYS A 72 -0.87 -4.93 -14.89
N THR A 73 -2.17 -4.68 -14.74
CA THR A 73 -2.73 -3.38 -14.34
C THR A 73 -2.51 -3.04 -12.87
N ARG A 74 -1.94 -3.94 -12.05
CA ARG A 74 -1.45 -3.62 -10.69
C ARG A 74 -0.10 -2.92 -10.70
N PHE A 75 0.58 -2.89 -11.84
CA PHE A 75 1.98 -2.49 -11.96
C PHE A 75 2.97 -3.31 -11.10
N PRO A 76 2.90 -4.66 -11.13
CA PRO A 76 3.71 -5.53 -10.28
C PRO A 76 5.22 -5.44 -10.53
N ILE A 77 5.62 -4.83 -11.65
CA ILE A 77 7.02 -4.64 -12.02
C ILE A 77 7.63 -3.35 -11.44
N LEU A 78 6.81 -2.41 -10.95
CA LEU A 78 7.30 -1.11 -10.50
C LEU A 78 8.12 -1.23 -9.22
N GLY A 79 7.76 -2.10 -8.27
CA GLY A 79 8.55 -2.37 -7.07
C GLY A 79 10.03 -2.66 -7.33
N PRO A 80 10.37 -3.72 -8.08
CA PRO A 80 11.75 -4.00 -8.45
C PRO A 80 12.43 -2.85 -9.23
N LEU A 81 11.69 -2.15 -10.09
CA LEU A 81 12.22 -1.02 -10.85
C LEU A 81 12.52 0.19 -9.94
N ARG A 82 11.69 0.48 -8.93
CA ARG A 82 11.96 1.55 -7.93
C ARG A 82 13.28 1.31 -7.20
N TRP A 83 13.52 0.08 -6.76
CA TRP A 83 14.79 -0.28 -6.13
C TRP A 83 15.99 -0.10 -7.07
N ALA A 84 15.87 -0.51 -8.33
CA ALA A 84 16.89 -0.29 -9.34
C ALA A 84 17.14 1.21 -9.61
N ILE A 85 16.08 2.02 -9.72
CA ILE A 85 16.16 3.49 -9.86
C ILE A 85 16.92 4.09 -8.67
N HIS A 86 16.51 3.76 -7.45
CA HIS A 86 17.10 4.34 -6.24
C HIS A 86 18.59 4.01 -6.12
N HIS A 87 18.95 2.74 -6.30
CA HIS A 87 20.31 2.27 -6.06
C HIS A 87 21.29 2.62 -7.18
N THR A 88 20.88 2.53 -8.44
CA THR A 88 21.78 2.77 -9.57
C THR A 88 21.74 4.20 -10.08
N GLN A 89 20.61 4.90 -9.91
CA GLN A 89 20.33 6.21 -10.52
C GLN A 89 20.42 6.18 -12.06
N ASP A 90 20.34 5.00 -12.68
CA ASP A 90 20.38 4.88 -14.13
C ASP A 90 19.05 5.38 -14.73
N PRO A 91 19.10 6.39 -15.62
CA PRO A 91 17.89 6.99 -16.20
C PRO A 91 17.05 6.01 -17.03
N LYS A 92 17.61 4.88 -17.51
CA LYS A 92 16.86 3.91 -18.31
C LYS A 92 15.66 3.33 -17.55
N TYR A 93 15.80 3.11 -16.24
CA TYR A 93 14.73 2.55 -15.43
C TYR A 93 13.60 3.55 -15.21
N VAL A 94 13.93 4.83 -14.98
CA VAL A 94 12.93 5.90 -14.87
C VAL A 94 12.14 6.01 -16.17
N ARG A 95 12.84 6.05 -17.31
CA ARG A 95 12.18 6.17 -18.62
C ARG A 95 11.22 5.01 -18.87
N PHE A 96 11.67 3.77 -18.64
CA PHE A 96 10.85 2.58 -18.80
C PHE A 96 9.60 2.61 -17.90
N VAL A 97 9.75 2.99 -16.63
CA VAL A 97 8.64 3.11 -15.68
C VAL A 97 7.59 4.11 -16.17
N VAL A 98 8.01 5.30 -16.62
CA VAL A 98 7.09 6.32 -17.12
C VAL A 98 6.37 5.82 -18.39
N ASP A 99 7.10 5.22 -19.33
CA ASP A 99 6.51 4.68 -20.55
C ASP A 99 5.50 3.57 -20.27
N HIS A 100 5.76 2.73 -19.27
CA HIS A 100 4.86 1.67 -18.83
C HIS A 100 3.58 2.24 -18.20
N ILE A 101 3.68 3.23 -17.31
CA ILE A 101 2.52 3.90 -16.71
C ILE A 101 1.67 4.59 -17.78
N LEU A 102 2.30 5.35 -18.68
CA LEU A 102 1.58 6.03 -19.77
C LEU A 102 1.00 5.03 -20.78
N GLY A 103 1.64 3.89 -20.99
CA GLY A 103 1.12 2.78 -21.79
C GLY A 103 -0.20 2.24 -21.25
N TYR A 104 -0.27 2.00 -19.94
CA TYR A 104 -1.50 1.62 -19.26
C TYR A 104 -2.59 2.70 -19.43
N MET A 105 -2.24 3.96 -19.19
CA MET A 105 -3.19 5.07 -19.29
C MET A 105 -3.81 5.20 -20.69
N ARG A 106 -3.01 4.97 -21.75
CA ARG A 106 -3.49 4.94 -23.13
C ARG A 106 -4.38 3.72 -23.42
N ALA A 107 -4.05 2.57 -22.85
CA ALA A 107 -4.82 1.34 -23.07
C ALA A 107 -6.17 1.32 -22.33
N TYR A 108 -6.24 2.03 -21.20
CA TYR A 108 -7.43 2.15 -20.37
C TYR A 108 -7.68 3.61 -20.01
N PRO A 109 -8.25 4.42 -20.91
CA PRO A 109 -8.71 5.77 -20.59
C PRO A 109 -9.66 5.75 -19.38
N ILE A 110 -9.71 6.84 -18.61
CA ILE A 110 -10.53 6.88 -17.39
C ILE A 110 -12.02 6.75 -17.71
N GLU A 111 -12.42 7.16 -18.91
CA GLU A 111 -13.78 7.08 -19.42
C GLU A 111 -14.27 5.63 -19.46
N ASP A 112 -13.37 4.65 -19.66
CA ASP A 112 -13.71 3.23 -19.65
C ASP A 112 -14.15 2.74 -18.26
N PHE A 113 -13.87 3.49 -17.18
CA PHE A 113 -14.27 3.13 -15.82
C PHE A 113 -15.74 3.46 -15.54
N VAL A 114 -16.36 4.32 -16.35
CA VAL A 114 -17.76 4.71 -16.18
C VAL A 114 -18.66 3.49 -16.31
N GLY A 115 -19.51 3.26 -15.30
CA GLY A 115 -20.42 2.10 -15.24
C GLY A 115 -19.74 0.78 -14.85
N GLN A 116 -18.43 0.77 -14.63
CA GLN A 116 -17.71 -0.38 -14.10
C GLN A 116 -17.65 -0.36 -12.57
N SER A 117 -17.57 -1.54 -11.95
CA SER A 117 -17.44 -1.67 -10.49
C SER A 117 -16.31 -2.60 -10.13
N THR A 118 -15.68 -2.36 -8.98
CA THR A 118 -14.70 -3.24 -8.34
C THR A 118 -15.16 -4.68 -8.12
N ARG A 119 -16.47 -4.93 -8.18
CA ARG A 119 -17.07 -6.27 -8.06
C ARG A 119 -17.08 -7.05 -9.37
N THR A 120 -16.85 -6.39 -10.49
CA THR A 120 -16.84 -6.99 -11.82
C THR A 120 -15.47 -6.77 -12.46
N GLY A 121 -15.08 -7.62 -13.40
CA GLY A 121 -13.85 -7.42 -14.17
C GLY A 121 -12.76 -8.45 -13.97
N TRP A 122 -12.93 -9.43 -13.08
CA TRP A 122 -12.14 -10.66 -13.15
C TRP A 122 -12.81 -11.64 -14.11
N THR A 123 -12.16 -11.93 -15.24
CA THR A 123 -12.69 -12.86 -16.25
C THR A 123 -12.20 -14.29 -16.04
N SER A 124 -10.88 -14.52 -15.94
CA SER A 124 -10.30 -15.81 -15.51
C SER A 124 -8.81 -15.68 -15.20
N HIS A 125 -8.16 -16.73 -14.70
CA HIS A 125 -6.70 -16.78 -14.55
C HIS A 125 -5.93 -16.75 -15.87
N THR A 126 -6.59 -16.98 -17.01
CA THR A 126 -6.01 -16.95 -18.35
C THR A 126 -6.48 -15.77 -19.20
N VAL A 127 -7.46 -15.00 -18.70
CA VAL A 127 -8.08 -13.86 -19.40
C VAL A 127 -8.04 -12.64 -18.48
N VAL A 128 -7.31 -11.62 -18.94
CA VAL A 128 -6.95 -10.35 -18.27
C VAL A 128 -8.02 -9.79 -17.34
N ALA A 129 -7.65 -9.52 -16.09
CA ALA A 129 -8.51 -8.80 -15.18
C ALA A 129 -8.44 -7.28 -15.39
N LYS A 130 -9.62 -6.67 -15.42
CA LYS A 130 -9.83 -5.28 -15.81
C LYS A 130 -9.40 -4.31 -14.70
N PRO A 131 -8.94 -3.10 -15.05
CA PRO A 131 -8.26 -2.21 -14.11
C PRO A 131 -9.12 -1.70 -12.96
N TRP A 132 -10.44 -1.74 -13.09
CA TRP A 132 -11.39 -1.35 -12.05
C TRP A 132 -11.63 -2.43 -10.99
N TYR A 133 -11.21 -3.67 -11.20
CA TYR A 133 -11.46 -4.77 -10.25
C TYR A 133 -10.80 -4.52 -8.88
N TRP A 134 -11.41 -5.00 -7.80
CA TRP A 134 -11.06 -4.61 -6.43
C TRP A 134 -9.60 -4.83 -6.04
N CYS A 135 -8.94 -5.86 -6.57
CA CYS A 135 -7.53 -6.12 -6.27
C CYS A 135 -6.58 -5.44 -7.26
N MET A 136 -7.09 -4.77 -8.30
CA MET A 136 -6.29 -4.06 -9.28
C MET A 136 -6.01 -2.63 -8.86
N ILE A 137 -7.07 -1.90 -8.53
CA ILE A 137 -6.97 -0.47 -8.25
C ILE A 137 -6.17 -0.11 -6.99
N PRO A 138 -6.33 -0.76 -5.81
CA PRO A 138 -5.55 -0.38 -4.64
C PRO A 138 -4.06 -0.63 -4.85
N GLU A 139 -3.69 -1.82 -5.34
CA GLU A 139 -2.30 -2.19 -5.64
C GLU A 139 -1.68 -1.23 -6.66
N ARG A 140 -2.41 -0.89 -7.73
CA ARG A 140 -1.94 0.07 -8.72
C ARG A 140 -1.70 1.45 -8.11
N LEU A 141 -2.62 1.95 -7.28
CA LEU A 141 -2.50 3.26 -6.65
C LEU A 141 -1.38 3.28 -5.61
N THR A 142 -1.16 2.19 -4.88
CA THR A 142 0.02 1.99 -4.02
C THR A 142 1.31 2.05 -4.83
N GLU A 143 1.41 1.26 -5.89
CA GLU A 143 2.59 1.22 -6.77
C GLU A 143 2.85 2.59 -7.42
N LEU A 144 1.80 3.29 -7.86
CA LEU A 144 1.91 4.66 -8.39
C LEU A 144 2.38 5.64 -7.32
N SER A 145 1.83 5.59 -6.11
CA SER A 145 2.19 6.52 -5.03
C SER A 145 3.66 6.36 -4.62
N GLU A 146 4.12 5.13 -4.43
CA GLU A 146 5.52 4.83 -4.14
C GLU A 146 6.44 5.27 -5.27
N THR A 147 6.03 5.01 -6.52
CA THR A 147 6.84 5.32 -7.70
C THR A 147 6.96 6.81 -7.91
N VAL A 148 5.83 7.54 -7.92
CA VAL A 148 5.81 8.99 -8.11
C VAL A 148 6.57 9.70 -6.98
N SER A 149 6.48 9.21 -5.74
CA SER A 149 7.27 9.74 -4.64
C SER A 149 8.78 9.71 -4.94
N LEU A 150 9.28 8.61 -5.53
CA LEU A 150 10.69 8.46 -5.91
C LEU A 150 11.07 9.24 -7.16
N ILE A 151 10.27 9.16 -8.23
CA ILE A 151 10.69 9.58 -9.56
C ILE A 151 10.39 11.05 -9.87
N ARG A 152 9.55 11.73 -9.08
CA ARG A 152 9.21 13.15 -9.31
C ARG A 152 10.42 14.09 -9.52
N PRO A 153 11.58 13.97 -8.84
CA PRO A 153 12.70 14.87 -9.09
C PRO A 153 13.57 14.45 -10.28
N ALA A 154 13.29 13.30 -10.93
CA ALA A 154 14.11 12.79 -12.02
C ALA A 154 13.98 13.65 -13.28
N ARG A 155 15.13 13.96 -13.89
CA ARG A 155 15.22 14.77 -15.12
C ARG A 155 14.70 14.06 -16.37
N GLY A 156 14.55 12.74 -16.33
CA GLY A 156 14.10 11.91 -17.46
C GLY A 156 12.58 11.91 -17.68
N ILE A 157 11.84 12.76 -16.97
CA ILE A 157 10.37 12.86 -17.02
C ILE A 157 10.02 14.30 -17.39
N THR A 158 9.20 14.48 -18.42
CA THR A 158 8.72 15.82 -18.79
C THR A 158 7.66 16.31 -17.81
N ASP A 159 7.40 17.60 -17.80
CA ASP A 159 6.36 18.18 -16.95
C ASP A 159 4.96 17.69 -17.35
N ASP A 160 4.70 17.55 -18.65
CA ASP A 160 3.44 17.02 -19.17
C ASP A 160 3.21 15.56 -18.78
N GLU A 161 4.26 14.72 -18.82
CA GLU A 161 4.17 13.33 -18.39
C GLU A 161 3.85 13.23 -16.89
N LEU A 162 4.51 14.05 -16.07
CA LEU A 162 4.27 14.05 -14.63
C LEU A 162 2.86 14.57 -14.29
N LEU A 163 2.39 15.62 -14.97
CA LEU A 163 1.02 16.12 -14.84
C LEU A 163 0.00 15.07 -15.26
N ALA A 164 0.23 14.36 -16.35
CA ALA A 164 -0.67 13.32 -16.82
C ALA A 164 -0.80 12.19 -15.78
N ILE A 165 0.32 11.75 -15.21
CA ILE A 165 0.33 10.71 -14.16
C ILE A 165 -0.40 11.21 -12.90
N LEU A 166 -0.14 12.44 -12.45
CA LEU A 166 -0.81 13.02 -11.28
C LEU A 166 -2.32 13.18 -11.50
N HIS A 167 -2.72 13.65 -12.68
CA HIS A 167 -4.12 13.77 -13.03
C HIS A 167 -4.80 12.39 -13.04
N ARG A 168 -4.12 11.36 -13.58
CA ARG A 168 -4.63 9.99 -13.53
C ARG A 168 -4.79 9.48 -12.10
N MET A 169 -3.80 9.70 -11.23
CA MET A 169 -3.90 9.34 -9.81
C MET A 169 -5.08 10.03 -9.14
N TYR A 170 -5.28 11.32 -9.39
CA TYR A 170 -6.44 12.07 -8.88
C TYR A 170 -7.76 11.44 -9.33
N GLN A 171 -7.89 11.13 -10.62
CA GLN A 171 -9.09 10.51 -11.19
C GLN A 171 -9.38 9.12 -10.60
N GLU A 172 -8.37 8.25 -10.54
CA GLU A 172 -8.55 6.90 -10.00
C GLU A 172 -8.77 6.89 -8.48
N THR A 173 -8.20 7.85 -7.74
CA THR A 173 -8.50 8.02 -6.30
C THR A 173 -9.95 8.48 -6.11
N GLY A 174 -10.43 9.40 -6.95
CA GLY A 174 -11.82 9.83 -6.97
C GLY A 174 -12.80 8.69 -7.30
N TYR A 175 -12.44 7.81 -8.23
CA TYR A 175 -13.18 6.57 -8.51
C TYR A 175 -13.13 5.61 -7.31
N LEU A 176 -11.94 5.40 -6.72
CA LEU A 176 -11.76 4.49 -5.60
C LEU A 176 -12.69 4.86 -4.44
N ARG A 177 -12.82 6.15 -4.11
CA ARG A 177 -13.73 6.68 -3.09
C ARG A 177 -15.15 6.12 -3.21
N THR A 178 -15.68 5.93 -4.42
CA THR A 178 -17.05 5.44 -4.61
C THR A 178 -17.17 3.92 -4.41
N GLU A 179 -16.05 3.21 -4.43
CA GLU A 179 -16.01 1.74 -4.43
C GLU A 179 -15.56 1.13 -3.10
N ILE A 180 -14.93 1.89 -2.18
CA ILE A 180 -14.37 1.32 -0.93
C ILE A 180 -15.46 0.79 0.02
N LYS A 181 -16.50 1.59 0.25
CA LYS A 181 -17.50 1.33 1.31
C LYS A 181 -18.11 -0.08 1.27
N PRO A 182 -18.53 -0.62 0.11
CA PRO A 182 -19.04 -1.99 0.02
C PRO A 182 -18.08 -3.08 0.50
N TRP A 183 -16.77 -2.89 0.36
CA TRP A 183 -15.77 -3.86 0.79
C TRP A 183 -15.51 -3.76 2.30
N VAL A 184 -15.53 -2.54 2.84
CA VAL A 184 -15.47 -2.30 4.30
C VAL A 184 -16.68 -2.91 4.99
N ASP A 185 -17.88 -2.74 4.44
CA ASP A 185 -19.13 -3.32 4.99
C ASP A 185 -19.12 -4.85 5.01
N ARG A 186 -18.35 -5.47 4.12
CA ARG A 186 -18.15 -6.92 4.08
C ARG A 186 -17.05 -7.41 5.02
N ARG A 187 -16.31 -6.49 5.64
CA ARG A 187 -15.06 -6.77 6.40
C ARG A 187 -14.00 -7.47 5.55
N HIS A 188 -14.09 -7.31 4.23
CA HIS A 188 -13.19 -7.97 3.30
C HIS A 188 -11.83 -7.28 3.31
N ASN A 189 -10.73 -8.04 3.23
CA ASN A 189 -9.36 -7.50 3.20
C ASN A 189 -9.14 -6.45 2.09
N GLY A 190 -9.83 -6.60 0.96
CA GLY A 190 -9.87 -5.60 -0.11
C GLY A 190 -10.30 -4.21 0.36
N GLY A 191 -11.20 -4.09 1.34
CA GLY A 191 -11.57 -2.80 1.93
C GLY A 191 -10.38 -2.14 2.64
N CYS A 192 -9.61 -2.91 3.41
CA CYS A 192 -8.40 -2.43 4.08
C CYS A 192 -7.34 -1.96 3.08
N ALA A 193 -7.09 -2.73 2.02
CA ALA A 193 -6.15 -2.38 0.95
C ALA A 193 -6.58 -1.09 0.20
N MET A 194 -7.88 -0.91 -0.04
CA MET A 194 -8.41 0.30 -0.67
C MET A 194 -8.25 1.53 0.20
N ILE A 195 -8.49 1.43 1.52
CA ILE A 195 -8.23 2.53 2.46
C ILE A 195 -6.75 2.90 2.42
N GLU A 196 -5.84 1.92 2.54
CA GLU A 196 -4.40 2.17 2.48
C GLU A 196 -3.96 2.87 1.19
N ALA A 197 -4.43 2.38 0.04
CA ALA A 197 -4.10 2.96 -1.26
C ALA A 197 -4.65 4.39 -1.42
N MET A 198 -5.85 4.68 -0.89
CA MET A 198 -6.44 6.02 -0.90
C MET A 198 -5.63 6.98 -0.02
N ALA A 199 -5.25 6.58 1.20
CA ALA A 199 -4.40 7.39 2.08
C ALA A 199 -3.01 7.66 1.48
N GLN A 200 -2.38 6.66 0.85
CA GLN A 200 -1.11 6.83 0.13
C GLN A 200 -1.24 7.83 -1.03
N SER A 201 -2.31 7.70 -1.81
CA SER A 201 -2.58 8.60 -2.94
C SER A 201 -2.82 10.03 -2.47
N CYS A 202 -3.55 10.22 -1.36
CA CYS A 202 -3.78 11.54 -0.78
C CYS A 202 -2.50 12.19 -0.24
N ALA A 203 -1.52 11.41 0.24
CA ALA A 203 -0.20 11.95 0.60
C ALA A 203 0.52 12.56 -0.60
N ILE A 204 0.38 11.97 -1.79
CA ILE A 204 0.91 12.54 -3.05
C ILE A 204 0.09 13.77 -3.48
N LEU A 205 -1.23 13.66 -3.39
CA LEU A 205 -2.21 14.65 -3.86
C LEU A 205 -2.53 15.75 -2.84
N GLY A 206 -1.71 15.94 -1.80
CA GLY A 206 -2.02 16.84 -0.67
C GLY A 206 -2.26 18.31 -1.03
N ASP A 207 -1.90 18.77 -2.23
CA ASP A 207 -2.15 20.14 -2.71
C ASP A 207 -3.59 20.33 -3.22
N PHE A 208 -4.32 19.23 -3.46
CA PHE A 208 -5.70 19.27 -3.95
C PHE A 208 -6.68 19.27 -2.76
N PRO A 209 -7.66 20.19 -2.71
CA PRO A 209 -8.67 20.21 -1.64
C PRO A 209 -9.41 18.88 -1.46
N ALA A 210 -9.66 18.16 -2.57
CA ALA A 210 -10.31 16.86 -2.53
C ALA A 210 -9.52 15.82 -1.73
N ALA A 211 -8.17 15.87 -1.72
CA ALA A 211 -7.36 14.93 -0.96
C ALA A 211 -7.62 15.01 0.55
N ARG A 212 -7.94 16.20 1.07
CA ARG A 212 -8.33 16.38 2.48
C ARG A 212 -9.69 15.75 2.77
N GLU A 213 -10.70 16.05 1.95
CA GLU A 213 -12.04 15.45 2.06
C GLU A 213 -11.97 13.91 1.98
N TRP A 214 -11.12 13.42 1.08
CA TRP A 214 -10.84 12.01 0.89
C TRP A 214 -10.18 11.38 2.09
N LEU A 215 -9.15 12.00 2.69
CA LEU A 215 -8.53 11.51 3.92
C LEU A 215 -9.49 11.50 5.12
N ASP A 216 -10.37 12.50 5.25
CA ASP A 216 -11.37 12.55 6.31
C ASP A 216 -12.37 11.39 6.15
N TYR A 217 -12.83 11.13 4.92
CA TYR A 217 -13.67 9.98 4.59
C TYR A 217 -12.95 8.65 4.88
N ASP A 218 -11.68 8.54 4.48
CA ASP A 218 -10.86 7.36 4.64
C ASP A 218 -10.61 7.04 6.12
N ALA A 219 -10.44 8.06 6.97
CA ALA A 219 -10.35 7.90 8.42
C ALA A 219 -11.64 7.32 9.04
N GLN A 220 -12.81 7.70 8.54
CA GLN A 220 -14.08 7.10 8.98
C GLN A 220 -14.17 5.63 8.58
N LEU A 221 -13.74 5.29 7.36
CA LEU A 221 -13.73 3.91 6.88
C LEU A 221 -12.73 3.05 7.65
N ALA A 222 -11.54 3.57 7.93
CA ALA A 222 -10.53 2.89 8.75
C ALA A 222 -11.04 2.66 10.17
N ALA A 223 -11.69 3.64 10.80
CA ALA A 223 -12.33 3.47 12.10
C ALA A 223 -13.40 2.37 12.07
N GLN A 224 -14.29 2.40 11.06
CA GLN A 224 -15.30 1.34 10.87
C GLN A 224 -14.65 -0.04 10.72
N TYR A 225 -13.62 -0.15 9.88
CA TYR A 225 -12.94 -1.41 9.63
C TYR A 225 -12.26 -1.96 10.89
N ILE A 226 -11.56 -1.10 11.65
CA ILE A 226 -10.94 -1.46 12.94
C ILE A 226 -11.98 -1.96 13.95
N ASP A 227 -13.15 -1.31 14.01
CA ASP A 227 -14.22 -1.68 14.94
C ASP A 227 -14.92 -3.00 14.55
N GLN A 228 -15.00 -3.32 13.25
CA GLN A 228 -15.83 -4.43 12.75
C GLN A 228 -15.05 -5.66 12.28
N ALA A 229 -13.80 -5.51 11.85
CA ALA A 229 -12.95 -6.61 11.36
C ALA A 229 -12.13 -7.27 12.50
N PHE A 230 -12.16 -6.70 13.71
CA PHE A 230 -11.41 -7.21 14.85
C PHE A 230 -12.28 -7.36 16.09
N TYR A 231 -12.09 -8.46 16.82
CA TYR A 231 -12.66 -8.67 18.15
C TYR A 231 -12.10 -7.67 19.17
N PRO A 232 -12.77 -7.43 20.32
CA PRO A 232 -12.30 -6.50 21.35
C PRO A 232 -10.85 -6.71 21.81
N ASP A 233 -10.38 -7.96 21.79
CA ASP A 233 -9.00 -8.36 22.15
C ASP A 233 -7.96 -8.09 21.05
N GLY A 234 -8.40 -7.68 19.86
CA GLY A 234 -7.56 -7.33 18.72
C GLY A 234 -7.34 -8.45 17.70
N MET A 235 -7.93 -9.63 17.88
CA MET A 235 -7.84 -10.71 16.89
C MET A 235 -8.73 -10.42 15.68
N CYS A 236 -8.26 -10.70 14.46
CA CYS A 236 -9.06 -10.54 13.25
C CYS A 236 -10.18 -11.59 13.21
N VAL A 237 -11.36 -11.20 12.72
CA VAL A 237 -12.55 -12.08 12.67
C VAL A 237 -12.37 -13.33 11.80
N GLU A 238 -11.41 -13.33 10.87
CA GLU A 238 -11.09 -14.48 10.03
C GLU A 238 -10.36 -15.63 10.77
N LEU A 239 -9.83 -15.37 11.99
CA LEU A 239 -9.18 -16.35 12.87
C LEU A 239 -8.02 -17.15 12.26
N THR A 240 -7.54 -16.76 11.07
CA THR A 240 -6.27 -17.21 10.50
C THR A 240 -5.15 -16.29 10.97
N VAL A 241 -4.11 -16.83 11.61
CA VAL A 241 -3.08 -16.00 12.25
C VAL A 241 -2.25 -15.22 11.23
N ALA A 242 -1.94 -15.83 10.08
CA ALA A 242 -1.20 -15.15 9.00
C ALA A 242 -1.97 -13.93 8.44
N TYR A 243 -3.28 -14.07 8.22
CA TYR A 243 -4.14 -12.95 7.80
C TYR A 243 -4.30 -11.92 8.91
N SER A 244 -4.48 -12.37 10.16
CA SER A 244 -4.57 -11.47 11.31
C SER A 244 -3.32 -10.61 11.46
N MET A 245 -2.14 -11.21 11.31
CA MET A 245 -0.85 -10.52 11.31
C MET A 245 -0.79 -9.46 10.20
N ALA A 246 -1.11 -9.84 8.96
CA ALA A 246 -1.04 -8.92 7.82
C ALA A 246 -2.03 -7.76 7.94
N VAL A 247 -3.31 -8.05 8.22
CA VAL A 247 -4.37 -7.03 8.32
C VAL A 247 -4.17 -6.16 9.56
N SER A 248 -3.69 -6.71 10.68
CA SER A 248 -3.33 -5.95 11.88
C SER A 248 -2.19 -4.96 11.59
N ALA A 249 -1.13 -5.38 10.91
CA ALA A 249 -0.03 -4.48 10.53
C ALA A 249 -0.50 -3.33 9.64
N VAL A 250 -1.36 -3.60 8.66
CA VAL A 250 -1.96 -2.56 7.80
C VAL A 250 -2.85 -1.61 8.62
N ALA A 251 -3.72 -2.13 9.48
CA ALA A 251 -4.60 -1.34 10.33
C ALA A 251 -3.82 -0.44 11.31
N GLN A 252 -2.75 -0.95 11.93
CA GLN A 252 -1.85 -0.17 12.79
C GLN A 252 -1.17 0.97 12.02
N ARG A 253 -0.70 0.69 10.80
CA ARG A 253 -0.03 1.68 9.95
C ARG A 253 -0.99 2.79 9.51
N LEU A 254 -2.20 2.42 9.09
CA LEU A 254 -3.29 3.35 8.78
C LEU A 254 -3.66 4.20 9.99
N ALA A 255 -3.85 3.57 11.15
CA ALA A 255 -4.17 4.29 12.38
C ALA A 255 -3.07 5.27 12.77
N TYR A 256 -1.80 4.88 12.66
CA TYR A 256 -0.69 5.78 12.91
C TYR A 256 -0.64 6.94 11.90
N ALA A 257 -0.88 6.67 10.61
CA ALA A 257 -0.89 7.70 9.56
C ALA A 257 -2.01 8.73 9.77
N LEU A 258 -3.18 8.27 10.25
CA LEU A 258 -4.39 9.06 10.44
C LEU A 258 -4.63 9.46 11.91
N ARG A 259 -3.64 9.30 12.79
CA ARG A 259 -3.79 9.44 14.26
C ARG A 259 -4.31 10.79 14.75
N GLU A 260 -4.14 11.85 13.95
CA GLU A 260 -4.65 13.19 14.26
C GLU A 260 -6.15 13.35 13.95
N GLN A 261 -6.73 12.42 13.19
CA GLN A 261 -8.15 12.39 12.89
C GLN A 261 -8.94 11.84 14.07
N GLU A 262 -10.00 12.56 14.47
CA GLU A 262 -10.79 12.21 15.66
C GLU A 262 -11.32 10.76 15.62
N ALA A 263 -11.78 10.32 14.44
CA ALA A 263 -12.28 8.97 14.24
C ALA A 263 -11.27 7.90 14.69
N ILE A 264 -9.99 8.10 14.37
CA ILE A 264 -8.89 7.18 14.68
C ILE A 264 -8.37 7.39 16.09
N ARG A 265 -8.23 8.64 16.54
CA ARG A 265 -7.83 8.97 17.91
C ARG A 265 -8.73 8.30 18.94
N ALA A 266 -10.04 8.29 18.70
CA ALA A 266 -11.02 7.60 19.53
C ALA A 266 -10.86 6.06 19.58
N ARG A 267 -10.09 5.45 18.67
CA ARG A 267 -9.80 4.01 18.63
C ARG A 267 -8.38 3.67 19.10
N ARG A 268 -7.66 4.60 19.73
CA ARG A 268 -6.29 4.35 20.23
C ARG A 268 -6.19 3.06 21.06
N SER A 269 -7.13 2.81 21.98
CA SER A 269 -7.18 1.59 22.80
C SER A 269 -7.43 0.31 21.97
N LYS A 270 -8.26 0.41 20.93
CA LYS A 270 -8.51 -0.70 20.01
C LYS A 270 -7.26 -1.04 19.21
N VAL A 271 -6.48 -0.04 18.78
CA VAL A 271 -5.18 -0.25 18.10
C VAL A 271 -4.15 -0.86 19.05
N GLU A 272 -4.15 -0.46 20.33
CA GLU A 272 -3.34 -1.11 21.36
C GLU A 272 -3.70 -2.58 21.54
N ALA A 273 -4.98 -2.94 21.49
CA ALA A 273 -5.42 -4.34 21.51
C ALA A 273 -4.89 -5.12 20.29
N LEU A 274 -4.85 -4.53 19.09
CA LEU A 274 -4.26 -5.16 17.90
C LEU A 274 -2.79 -5.54 18.11
N VAL A 275 -1.99 -4.63 18.69
CA VAL A 275 -0.58 -4.86 19.02
C VAL A 275 -0.46 -5.93 20.12
N THR A 276 -1.28 -5.81 21.16
CA THR A 276 -1.29 -6.73 22.30
C THR A 276 -1.61 -8.15 21.87
N CYS A 277 -2.60 -8.33 21.01
CA CYS A 277 -2.96 -9.64 20.45
C CYS A 277 -1.78 -10.31 19.75
N MET A 278 -1.09 -9.59 18.85
CA MET A 278 0.05 -10.15 18.10
C MET A 278 1.21 -10.53 19.02
N VAL A 279 1.51 -9.69 20.02
CA VAL A 279 2.57 -9.98 20.99
C VAL A 279 2.19 -11.15 21.90
N ALA A 280 0.96 -11.18 22.41
CA ALA A 280 0.48 -12.23 23.31
C ALA A 280 0.39 -13.61 22.64
N LEU A 281 0.12 -13.65 21.33
CA LEU A 281 0.10 -14.89 20.54
C LEU A 281 1.50 -15.40 20.20
N SER A 282 2.53 -14.56 20.29
CA SER A 282 3.89 -14.97 19.92
C SER A 282 4.56 -15.82 20.99
N ASP A 283 5.37 -16.78 20.56
CA ASP A 283 6.23 -17.54 21.47
C ASP A 283 7.47 -16.71 21.91
N PRO A 284 8.28 -17.19 22.88
CA PRO A 284 9.49 -16.47 23.31
C PRO A 284 10.55 -16.25 22.22
N THR A 285 10.46 -16.94 21.09
CA THR A 285 11.35 -16.75 19.93
C THR A 285 10.80 -15.72 18.93
N GLY A 286 9.61 -15.17 19.23
CA GLY A 286 8.92 -14.16 18.44
C GLY A 286 8.15 -14.73 17.25
N TRP A 287 7.93 -16.04 17.19
CA TRP A 287 7.13 -16.67 16.14
C TRP A 287 5.65 -16.71 16.51
N LEU A 288 4.79 -16.48 15.52
CA LEU A 288 3.35 -16.64 15.66
C LEU A 288 2.94 -18.09 15.30
N PRO A 289 1.92 -18.66 15.97
CA PRO A 289 1.40 -19.98 15.64
C PRO A 289 0.71 -19.96 14.26
N SER A 290 0.81 -21.04 13.51
CA SER A 290 0.19 -21.16 12.18
C SER A 290 -1.18 -21.84 12.26
N PHE A 291 -2.12 -21.23 13.01
CA PHE A 291 -3.52 -21.66 13.00
C PHE A 291 -4.28 -21.06 11.81
N GLY A 292 -5.12 -21.87 11.16
CA GLY A 292 -5.87 -21.50 9.96
C GLY A 292 -5.07 -21.75 8.67
N ASP A 293 -5.23 -20.85 7.71
CA ASP A 293 -4.53 -20.92 6.42
C ASP A 293 -3.15 -20.24 6.46
N LEU A 294 -2.20 -20.75 5.67
CA LEU A 294 -0.83 -20.22 5.52
C LEU A 294 0.06 -20.32 6.78
N TYR A 295 1.36 -20.17 6.57
CA TYR A 295 2.33 -20.11 7.66
C TYR A 295 2.45 -18.68 8.19
N ALA A 296 2.28 -18.53 9.50
CA ALA A 296 2.49 -17.25 10.17
C ALA A 296 3.99 -16.94 10.28
N GLY A 297 4.31 -15.64 10.27
CA GLY A 297 5.68 -15.15 10.36
C GLY A 297 6.13 -14.85 11.80
N LYS A 298 7.18 -14.04 11.90
CA LYS A 298 7.57 -13.42 13.17
C LYS A 298 6.62 -12.28 13.53
N VAL A 299 6.38 -12.07 14.82
CA VAL A 299 5.60 -10.96 15.38
C VAL A 299 6.09 -9.59 14.91
N ALA A 300 7.40 -9.46 14.63
CA ALA A 300 8.01 -8.26 14.07
C ALA A 300 7.36 -7.82 12.74
N SER A 301 6.79 -8.75 11.97
CA SER A 301 6.07 -8.47 10.73
C SER A 301 4.60 -8.09 10.96
N GLY A 302 4.05 -8.36 12.15
CA GLY A 302 2.68 -8.05 12.54
C GLY A 302 2.52 -6.76 13.33
N VAL A 303 3.62 -6.09 13.68
CA VAL A 303 3.60 -4.86 14.47
C VAL A 303 4.31 -3.74 13.72
N PHE A 304 3.60 -2.64 13.47
CA PHE A 304 4.16 -1.47 12.80
C PHE A 304 4.96 -0.61 13.78
N PRO A 305 6.31 -0.55 13.73
CA PRO A 305 7.11 -0.02 14.84
C PRO A 305 6.78 1.41 15.29
N PRO A 306 6.48 2.39 14.40
CA PRO A 306 6.10 3.74 14.82
C PRO A 306 4.82 3.79 15.67
N VAL A 307 3.93 2.82 15.54
CA VAL A 307 2.70 2.75 16.36
C VAL A 307 3.03 2.60 17.84
N LEU A 308 4.15 1.95 18.18
CA LEU A 308 4.53 1.67 19.56
C LEU A 308 4.85 2.93 20.35
N ASP A 309 5.45 3.92 19.70
CA ASP A 309 5.77 5.21 20.32
C ASP A 309 4.49 6.04 20.52
N TRP A 310 3.53 5.96 19.60
CA TRP A 310 2.23 6.61 19.74
C TRP A 310 1.37 5.97 20.86
N LEU A 311 1.45 4.65 21.01
CA LEU A 311 0.71 3.90 22.01
C LEU A 311 1.36 3.91 23.40
N ASP A 312 2.61 4.36 23.52
CA ASP A 312 3.41 4.23 24.74
C ASP A 312 3.53 2.77 25.19
N ALA A 313 3.91 1.88 24.24
CA ALA A 313 3.99 0.44 24.44
C ALA A 313 5.45 -0.10 24.37
N PRO A 314 6.36 0.29 25.29
CA PRO A 314 7.76 -0.13 25.27
C PRO A 314 7.94 -1.65 25.50
N TRP A 315 6.97 -2.31 26.12
CA TRP A 315 6.96 -3.77 26.31
C TRP A 315 6.86 -4.53 24.99
N ALA A 316 6.07 -4.05 24.03
CA ALA A 316 5.93 -4.69 22.73
C ALA A 316 7.26 -4.63 21.96
N ARG A 317 7.95 -3.49 22.04
CA ARG A 317 9.28 -3.31 21.43
C ARG A 317 10.31 -4.28 22.02
N THR A 318 10.21 -4.56 23.32
CA THR A 318 11.08 -5.50 24.02
C THR A 318 10.90 -6.92 23.48
N VAL A 319 9.65 -7.40 23.37
CA VAL A 319 9.36 -8.73 22.82
C VAL A 319 9.84 -8.85 21.37
N ILE A 320 9.53 -7.85 20.54
CA ILE A 320 9.93 -7.86 19.11
C ILE A 320 11.45 -7.92 18.94
N ARG A 321 12.21 -7.31 19.86
CA ARG A 321 13.69 -7.28 19.82
C ARG A 321 14.35 -8.41 20.61
N GLY A 322 13.60 -9.17 21.41
CA GLY A 322 14.13 -10.21 22.31
C GLY A 322 15.08 -9.66 23.38
N GLY A 323 14.71 -8.56 24.05
CA GLY A 323 15.54 -7.91 25.09
C GLY A 323 15.01 -8.05 26.52
N ASP A 324 15.80 -7.60 27.50
CA ASP A 324 15.50 -7.68 28.95
C ASP A 324 14.68 -6.50 29.49
N GLY A 325 13.78 -5.96 28.65
CA GLY A 325 12.98 -4.77 28.95
C GLY A 325 11.65 -5.06 29.68
N PRO A 326 10.73 -4.07 29.75
CA PRO A 326 9.42 -4.25 30.37
C PRO A 326 8.65 -5.40 29.72
N GLN A 327 8.01 -6.21 30.57
CA GLN A 327 7.22 -7.37 30.14
C GLN A 327 5.82 -6.94 29.67
N PRO A 328 5.18 -7.70 28.75
CA PRO A 328 3.81 -7.43 28.34
C PRO A 328 2.84 -7.46 29.53
N PRO A 329 1.78 -6.64 29.53
CA PRO A 329 0.77 -6.68 30.59
C PRO A 329 0.01 -8.02 30.65
N CYS A 330 0.07 -8.82 29.58
CA CYS A 330 -0.61 -10.10 29.45
C CYS A 330 0.21 -11.32 29.91
N THR A 331 1.42 -11.14 30.46
CA THR A 331 2.20 -12.28 31.02
C THR A 331 1.80 -12.67 32.44
N VAL A 332 0.93 -11.89 33.09
CA VAL A 332 0.33 -12.26 34.38
C VAL A 332 -0.95 -13.03 34.09
N TRP A 333 -0.89 -14.36 34.19
CA TRP A 333 -2.10 -15.17 34.22
C TRP A 333 -2.95 -14.77 35.44
N PRO A 334 -4.26 -14.52 35.29
CA PRO A 334 -5.12 -14.30 36.45
C PRO A 334 -5.00 -15.50 37.38
N GLN A 335 -4.84 -15.24 38.68
CA GLN A 335 -4.91 -16.31 39.67
C GLN A 335 -6.33 -16.90 39.62
N PRO A 336 -6.51 -18.22 39.80
CA PRO A 336 -7.83 -18.86 39.76
C PRO A 336 -8.90 -18.26 40.70
N SER A 337 -8.50 -17.40 41.65
CA SER A 337 -9.36 -16.68 42.58
C SER A 337 -9.74 -15.25 42.12
N GLN A 338 -9.41 -14.85 40.89
CA GLN A 338 -9.64 -13.51 40.34
C GLN A 338 -10.67 -13.49 39.18
N GLU A 339 -11.26 -14.65 38.85
CA GLU A 339 -12.51 -14.78 38.08
C GLU A 339 -13.71 -14.81 39.03
#